data_AF-A0A662R9I8-F1
#
_entry.id   AF-A0A662R9I8-F1
#
_cell.length_a   1.000
_cell.length_b   1.000
_cell.length_c   1.000
_cell.angle_alpha   90.00
_cell.angle_beta   90.00
_cell.angle_gamma   90.00
#
_symmetry.space_group_name_H-M   'P 1'
#
loop_
_entity.id
_entity.type
_entity.pdbx_description
1 polymer ?
#
loop_
_entity_poly.entity_id
_entity_poly.type
_entity_poly.pdbx_seq_one_letter_code
_entity_poly.pdbx_strand_id
1 'polypeptide(L)' 'MHKEELIHLHTLMVQLKKYFEEERDGSFSSYESLHISPVHGHRSKAEHKHAIFVLGTELAKTI' A
#
# COMPACT_ATOMS: atom_id res chain seq x y z
N MET A 1 -11.44 12.05 3.34
CA MET A 1 -10.81 11.64 2.07
C MET A 1 -11.85 11.13 1.09
N HIS A 2 -11.85 11.75 -0.08
CA HIS A 2 -12.50 11.28 -1.29
C HIS A 2 -11.85 9.99 -1.78
N LYS A 3 -12.57 9.24 -2.65
CA LYS A 3 -12.08 7.93 -3.12
C LYS A 3 -10.81 8.08 -3.97
N GLU A 4 -10.77 9.10 -4.81
CA GLU A 4 -9.64 9.39 -5.70
C GLU A 4 -8.38 9.75 -4.90
N GLU A 5 -8.50 10.60 -3.88
CA GLU A 5 -7.39 10.92 -2.96
C GLU A 5 -6.83 9.67 -2.28
N LEU A 6 -7.71 8.73 -1.92
CA LEU A 6 -7.34 7.48 -1.27
C LEU A 6 -6.63 6.53 -2.24
N ILE A 7 -7.11 6.41 -3.48
CA ILE A 7 -6.45 5.62 -4.53
C ILE A 7 -5.09 6.24 -4.87
N HIS A 8 -5.00 7.57 -4.94
CA HIS A 8 -3.74 8.27 -5.18
C HIS A 8 -2.73 8.01 -4.06
N LEU A 9 -3.16 8.13 -2.79
CA LEU A 9 -2.31 7.78 -1.65
C LEU A 9 -1.86 6.31 -1.69
N HIS A 10 -2.76 5.39 -2.04
CA HIS A 10 -2.42 3.98 -2.19
C HIS A 10 -1.35 3.76 -3.27
N THR A 11 -1.44 4.47 -4.40
CA THR A 11 -0.42 4.44 -5.46
C THR A 11 0.93 4.89 -4.96
N LEU A 12 1.01 6.02 -4.24
CA LEU A 12 2.27 6.53 -3.68
C LEU A 12 2.88 5.53 -2.69
N MET A 13 2.07 4.92 -1.83
CA MET A 13 2.54 3.92 -0.87
C MET A 13 3.09 2.66 -1.57
N VAL A 14 2.49 2.22 -2.67
CA VAL A 14 3.01 1.10 -3.48
C VAL A 14 4.30 1.47 -4.21
N GLN A 15 4.48 2.72 -4.65
CA GLN A 15 5.76 3.18 -5.20
C GLN A 15 6.86 3.16 -4.14
N LEU A 16 6.54 3.59 -2.92
CA LEU A 16 7.45 3.53 -1.78
C LEU A 16 7.81 2.09 -1.42
N LYS A 17 6.83 1.18 -1.40
CA LYS A 17 7.01 -0.26 -1.22
C LYS A 17 8.11 -0.79 -2.15
N LYS A 18 7.97 -0.53 -3.45
CA LYS A 18 8.91 -0.99 -4.49
C LYS A 18 10.33 -0.45 -4.28
N TYR A 19 10.44 0.83 -3.93
CA TYR A 19 11.73 1.44 -3.62
C TYR A 19 12.45 0.70 -2.47
N PHE A 20 11.74 0.33 -1.40
CA PHE A 20 12.33 -0.40 -0.28
C PHE A 20 12.61 -1.88 -0.58
N GLU A 21 11.79 -2.51 -1.40
CA GLU A 21 12.04 -3.87 -1.92
C GLU A 21 13.33 -3.91 -2.76
N GLU A 22 13.57 -2.88 -3.58
CA GLU A 22 14.75 -2.78 -4.45
C GLU A 22 16.02 -2.39 -3.69
N GLU A 23 15.94 -1.45 -2.74
CA GLU A 23 17.14 -0.86 -2.10
C GLU A 23 17.51 -1.49 -0.75
N ARG A 24 16.58 -2.12 -0.03
CA ARG A 24 16.77 -2.52 1.38
C ARG A 24 16.28 -3.92 1.75
N ASP A 25 15.95 -4.76 0.78
CA ASP A 25 15.44 -6.12 0.99
C ASP A 25 14.20 -6.16 1.93
N GLY A 26 13.40 -5.08 1.89
CA GLY A 26 12.20 -4.95 2.71
C GLY A 26 11.07 -5.85 2.23
N SER A 27 10.51 -6.68 3.10
CA SER A 27 9.37 -7.55 2.74
C SER A 27 8.03 -6.92 3.11
N PHE A 28 7.11 -6.89 2.15
CA PHE A 28 5.73 -6.39 2.32
C PHE A 28 4.68 -7.51 2.17
N SER A 29 5.00 -8.69 2.71
CA SER A 29 4.17 -9.89 2.58
C SER A 29 2.74 -9.73 3.14
N SER A 30 2.55 -8.91 4.18
CA SER A 30 1.23 -8.66 4.76
C SER A 30 0.37 -7.89 3.77
N TYR A 31 0.93 -6.89 3.10
CA TYR A 31 0.24 -6.18 2.03
C TYR A 31 -0.08 -7.09 0.84
N GLU A 32 0.86 -7.93 0.39
CA GLU A 32 0.63 -8.85 -0.73
C GLU A 32 -0.52 -9.84 -0.47
N SER A 33 -0.68 -10.27 0.79
CA SER A 33 -1.77 -11.17 1.19
C SER A 33 -3.17 -10.56 1.06
N LEU A 34 -3.29 -9.23 0.97
CA LEU A 34 -4.56 -8.54 0.79
C LEU A 34 -5.11 -8.64 -0.65
N HIS A 35 -4.26 -9.04 -1.61
CA HIS A 35 -4.61 -9.12 -3.04
C HIS A 35 -5.30 -7.86 -3.58
N ILE A 36 -4.86 -6.69 -3.10
CA ILE A 36 -5.36 -5.39 -3.51
C ILE A 36 -4.25 -4.53 -4.12
N SER A 37 -4.63 -3.65 -5.02
CA SER A 37 -3.73 -2.77 -5.76
C SER A 37 -4.47 -1.47 -6.08
N PRO A 38 -3.79 -0.34 -6.28
CA PRO A 38 -4.43 0.92 -6.68
C PRO A 38 -5.26 0.80 -7.96
N VAL A 39 -4.91 -0.12 -8.88
CA VAL A 39 -5.69 -0.38 -10.11
C VAL A 39 -7.09 -0.92 -9.82
N HIS A 40 -7.29 -1.52 -8.65
CA HIS A 40 -8.59 -1.98 -8.18
C HIS A 40 -9.46 -0.83 -7.64
N GLY A 41 -9.48 0.32 -8.31
CA GLY A 41 -10.21 1.52 -7.87
C GLY A 41 -11.72 1.35 -7.76
N HIS A 42 -12.29 0.25 -8.24
CA HIS A 42 -13.69 -0.14 -8.01
C HIS A 42 -13.94 -0.65 -6.58
N ARG A 43 -12.91 -1.17 -5.89
CA ARG A 43 -12.99 -1.68 -4.52
C ARG A 43 -13.38 -0.60 -3.51
N SER A 44 -13.75 -1.02 -2.31
CA SER A 44 -14.29 -0.12 -1.29
C SER A 44 -13.21 0.83 -0.74
N LYS A 45 -13.67 1.98 -0.22
CA LYS A 45 -12.78 2.89 0.53
C LYS A 45 -12.17 2.21 1.76
N ALA A 46 -12.88 1.27 2.38
CA ALA A 46 -12.39 0.55 3.55
C ALA A 46 -11.21 -0.37 3.19
N GLU A 47 -11.31 -1.12 2.09
CA GLU A 47 -10.24 -1.98 1.59
C GLU A 47 -8.98 -1.15 1.27
N HIS A 48 -9.11 -0.03 0.55
CA HIS A 48 -7.96 0.85 0.26
C HIS A 48 -7.34 1.48 1.51
N LYS A 49 -8.15 1.88 2.50
CA LYS A 49 -7.62 2.37 3.79
C LYS A 49 -6.85 1.28 4.54
N HIS A 50 -7.36 0.06 4.54
CA HIS A 50 -6.70 -1.07 5.17
C HIS A 50 -5.36 -1.37 4.49
N ALA A 51 -5.35 -1.38 3.16
CA ALA A 51 -4.13 -1.56 2.37
C ALA A 51 -3.04 -0.53 2.70
N ILE A 52 -3.42 0.76 2.76
CA ILE A 52 -2.51 1.86 3.14
C ILE A 52 -1.99 1.68 4.57
N PHE A 53 -2.86 1.27 5.50
CA PHE A 53 -2.48 1.05 6.89
C PHE A 53 -1.46 -0.10 7.03
N VAL A 54 -1.67 -1.20 6.31
CA VAL A 54 -0.73 -2.34 6.29
C VAL A 54 0.61 -1.93 5.67
N LEU A 55 0.60 -1.24 4.53
CA LEU A 55 1.82 -0.70 3.90
C LEU A 55 2.60 0.22 4.86
N GLY A 56 1.92 1.13 5.55
CA GLY A 56 2.55 2.02 6.53
C GLY A 56 3.15 1.28 7.72
N THR A 57 2.49 0.20 8.17
CA THR A 57 2.98 -0.63 9.27
C THR A 57 4.22 -1.43 8.88
N GLU A 58 4.25 -2.01 7.67
CA GLU A 58 5.42 -2.74 7.18
C GLU A 58 6.57 -1.78 6.88
N LEU A 59 6.29 -0.62 6.27
CA LEU A 59 7.27 0.44 6.06
C LEU A 59 7.93 0.87 7.37
N ALA A 60 7.15 1.09 8.43
CA ALA A 60 7.66 1.49 9.74
C ALA A 60 8.55 0.42 10.40
N LYS A 61 8.45 -0.86 10.00
CA LYS A 61 9.34 -1.94 10.46
C LYS A 61 10.61 -2.06 9.63
N THR A 62 10.58 -1.59 8.38
CA THR A 62 11.69 -1.67 7.42
C THR A 62 12.67 -0.50 7.56
N ILE A 63 12.23 0.65 8.11
CA ILE A 63 13.09 1.81 8.44
C ILE A 63 13.82 1.65 9.76
#